data_AF-A0A929EA30-F1
#
_entry.id   AF-A0A929EA30-F1
#
_cell.length_a   1.000
_cell.length_b   1.000
_cell.length_c   1.000
_cell.angle_alpha   90.00
_cell.angle_beta   90.00
_cell.angle_gamma   90.00
#
_symmetry.space_group_name_H-M   'P 1'
#
loop_
_entity.id
_entity.type
_entity.pdbx_description
1 polymer ?
#
loop_
_entity_poly.entity_id
_entity_poly.type
_entity_poly.pdbx_seq_one_letter_code
_entity_poly.pdbx_strand_id
1 'polypeptide(L)'
;MASLPFTSPPELKREYNVGDIVEVNCDHENEHAERVRDWLQGVVVQVDAKLVAVQFHYNVYLTNGWMIPDHVLWCPRTSSNIRRPKKRRR
;
A
#
# COMPACT_ATOMS: atom_id res chain seq x y z
N MET A 1 -28.82 35.58 9.82
CA MET A 1 -28.69 34.11 9.91
C MET A 1 -27.64 33.69 8.89
N ALA A 2 -26.41 33.45 9.34
CA ALA A 2 -25.32 33.06 8.44
C ALA A 2 -25.52 31.59 8.03
N SER A 3 -25.83 31.35 6.75
CA SER A 3 -25.91 30.00 6.18
C SER A 3 -24.49 29.45 6.03
N LEU A 4 -24.11 28.54 6.91
CA LEU A 4 -22.89 27.75 6.76
C LEU A 4 -23.03 26.89 5.49
N PRO A 5 -22.15 27.01 4.50
CA PRO A 5 -22.15 26.10 3.37
C PRO A 5 -21.77 24.70 3.89
N PHE A 6 -22.70 23.76 3.81
CA PHE A 6 -22.40 22.34 3.99
C PHE A 6 -21.55 21.91 2.80
N THR A 7 -20.23 21.96 2.94
CA THR A 7 -19.30 21.24 2.06
C THR A 7 -19.63 19.76 2.19
N SER A 8 -19.97 19.12 1.07
CA SER A 8 -20.17 17.68 1.02
C SER A 8 -18.98 16.97 1.68
N PRO A 9 -19.19 15.89 2.44
CA PRO A 9 -18.09 15.09 2.96
C PRO A 9 -17.15 14.74 1.80
N PRO A 10 -15.82 14.90 1.95
CA PRO A 10 -14.90 14.49 0.90
C PRO A 10 -15.20 13.03 0.58
N GLU A 11 -15.47 12.72 -0.69
CA GLU A 11 -15.65 11.35 -1.14
C GLU A 11 -14.43 10.56 -0.67
N LEU A 12 -14.60 9.69 0.34
CA LEU A 12 -13.67 8.61 0.60
C LEU A 12 -13.79 7.66 -0.59
N LYS A 13 -13.15 8.01 -1.71
CA LYS A 13 -12.95 7.13 -2.85
C LYS A 13 -12.44 5.81 -2.27
N ARG A 14 -13.21 4.75 -2.47
CA ARG A 14 -12.79 3.38 -2.15
C ARG A 14 -11.55 3.12 -3.00
N GLU A 15 -10.38 3.23 -2.38
CA GLU A 15 -9.15 3.64 -3.08
C GLU A 15 -8.39 2.49 -3.74
N TYR A 16 -8.74 1.24 -3.43
CA TYR A 16 -8.05 0.04 -3.91
C TYR A 16 -9.05 -1.10 -4.15
N ASN A 17 -8.87 -1.82 -5.27
CA ASN A 17 -9.60 -3.03 -5.61
C ASN A 17 -8.65 -4.23 -5.72
N VAL A 18 -9.17 -5.44 -5.58
CA VAL A 18 -8.39 -6.66 -5.88
C VAL A 18 -7.92 -6.62 -7.34
N GLY A 19 -6.63 -6.86 -7.54
CA GLY A 19 -5.94 -6.74 -8.83
C GLY A 19 -5.33 -5.35 -9.09
N ASP A 20 -5.58 -4.35 -8.25
CA ASP A 20 -4.89 -3.05 -8.38
C ASP A 20 -3.40 -3.21 -8.10
N ILE A 21 -2.59 -2.56 -8.93
CA ILE A 21 -1.16 -2.38 -8.68
C ILE A 21 -0.99 -1.21 -7.72
N VAL A 22 -0.19 -1.41 -6.67
CA VAL A 22 0.13 -0.41 -5.64
C VAL A 22 1.61 -0.42 -5.32
N GLU A 23 2.10 0.65 -4.72
CA GLU A 23 3.44 0.72 -4.15
C GLU A 23 3.32 0.86 -2.64
N VAL A 24 4.09 0.08 -1.89
CA VAL A 24 4.12 0.08 -0.43
C VAL A 24 5.53 0.39 0.06
N ASN A 25 5.67 1.33 0.99
CA ASN A 25 6.93 1.64 1.64
C ASN A 25 7.19 0.61 2.77
N CYS A 26 8.01 -0.40 2.48
CA CYS A 26 8.32 -1.50 3.39
C CYS A 26 9.79 -1.94 3.30
N ASP A 27 10.23 -2.66 4.32
CA ASP A 27 11.53 -3.34 4.31
C ASP A 27 11.44 -4.55 3.36
N HIS A 28 12.31 -4.59 2.36
CA HIS A 28 12.34 -5.65 1.35
C HIS A 28 13.74 -5.87 0.80
N GLU A 29 13.93 -6.97 0.08
CA GLU A 29 15.13 -7.22 -0.72
C GLU A 29 15.04 -6.50 -2.07
N ASN A 30 16.09 -5.76 -2.43
CA ASN A 30 16.25 -5.20 -3.78
C ASN A 30 16.73 -6.27 -4.79
N GLU A 31 16.94 -5.87 -6.05
CA GLU A 31 17.45 -6.75 -7.11
C GLU A 31 18.84 -7.35 -6.81
N HIS A 32 19.60 -6.75 -5.88
CA HIS A 32 20.90 -7.22 -5.42
C HIS A 32 20.82 -8.07 -4.13
N ALA A 33 19.62 -8.46 -3.70
CA ALA A 33 19.35 -9.19 -2.45
C ALA A 33 19.82 -8.44 -1.18
N GLU A 34 19.89 -7.11 -1.25
CA GLU A 34 20.18 -6.26 -0.10
C GLU A 34 18.88 -5.81 0.55
N ARG A 35 18.83 -5.86 1.88
CA ARG A 35 17.68 -5.37 2.64
C ARG A 35 17.65 -3.84 2.63
N VAL A 36 16.62 -3.29 2.02
CA VAL A 36 16.38 -1.85 1.90
C VAL A 36 14.97 -1.49 2.37
N ARG A 37 14.75 -0.23 2.72
CA ARG A 37 13.43 0.32 3.03
C ARG A 37 13.06 1.37 2.01
N ASP A 38 12.24 0.99 1.05
CA ASP A 38 11.77 1.86 -0.02
C ASP A 38 10.38 1.41 -0.52
N TRP A 39 9.88 2.09 -1.55
CA TRP A 39 8.63 1.76 -2.24
C TRP A 39 8.77 0.51 -3.10
N LEU A 40 8.12 -0.56 -2.67
CA LEU A 40 8.03 -1.80 -3.43
C LEU A 40 6.68 -1.89 -4.14
N GLN A 41 6.71 -2.23 -5.42
CA GLN A 41 5.50 -2.50 -6.21
C GLN A 41 4.91 -3.86 -5.81
N GLY A 42 3.60 -3.90 -5.61
CA GLY A 42 2.85 -5.11 -5.33
C GLY A 42 1.44 -5.08 -5.92
N VAL A 43 0.74 -6.20 -5.79
CA VAL A 43 -0.63 -6.37 -6.29
C VAL A 43 -1.57 -6.59 -5.11
N VAL A 44 -2.68 -5.86 -5.11
CA VAL A 44 -3.73 -6.06 -4.09
C VAL A 44 -4.40 -7.40 -4.32
N VAL A 45 -4.27 -8.32 -3.36
CA VAL A 45 -4.89 -9.65 -3.43
C VAL A 45 -6.15 -9.75 -2.59
N GLN A 46 -6.29 -8.91 -1.56
CA GLN A 46 -7.47 -8.88 -0.71
C GLN A 46 -7.71 -7.46 -0.20
N VAL A 47 -9.00 -7.09 -0.10
CA VAL A 47 -9.43 -5.82 0.47
C VAL A 47 -10.46 -6.11 1.56
N ASP A 48 -10.20 -5.58 2.75
CA ASP A 48 -11.13 -5.57 3.88
C ASP A 48 -11.59 -4.12 4.17
N ALA A 49 -12.51 -3.94 5.11
CA ALA A 49 -13.04 -2.65 5.51
C ALA A 49 -11.94 -1.67 5.99
N LYS A 50 -10.87 -2.19 6.63
CA LYS A 50 -9.79 -1.38 7.21
C LYS A 50 -8.41 -1.67 6.62
N LEU A 51 -8.18 -2.88 6.14
CA LEU A 51 -6.87 -3.35 5.70
C LEU A 51 -6.90 -3.75 4.23
N VAL A 52 -5.74 -3.68 3.60
CA VAL A 52 -5.49 -4.13 2.23
C VAL A 52 -4.31 -5.08 2.27
N ALA A 53 -4.48 -6.28 1.73
CA ALA A 53 -3.41 -7.24 1.58
C ALA A 53 -2.74 -7.06 0.22
N VAL A 54 -1.44 -6.81 0.24
CA VAL A 54 -0.63 -6.60 -0.96
C VAL A 54 0.38 -7.73 -1.06
N GLN A 55 0.37 -8.45 -2.19
CA GLN A 55 1.32 -9.50 -2.54
C GLN A 55 2.52 -8.88 -3.27
N PHE A 56 3.72 -9.28 -2.85
CA PHE A 56 4.99 -8.87 -3.45
C PHE A 56 5.70 -10.03 -4.15
N HIS A 57 6.57 -9.68 -5.10
CA HIS A 57 7.45 -10.65 -5.76
C HIS A 57 8.74 -10.91 -4.97
N TYR A 58 9.26 -9.86 -4.31
CA TYR A 58 10.47 -9.91 -3.50
C TYR A 58 10.17 -10.25 -2.04
N ASN A 59 11.19 -10.73 -1.32
CA ASN A 59 11.12 -10.97 0.11
C ASN A 59 10.84 -9.65 0.84
N VAL A 60 9.81 -9.66 1.69
CA VAL A 60 9.40 -8.52 2.51
C VAL A 60 9.53 -8.87 4.00
N TYR A 61 9.84 -7.86 4.81
CA TYR A 61 10.16 -8.04 6.22
C TYR A 61 9.25 -7.18 7.09
N LEU A 62 8.89 -7.74 8.24
CA LEU A 62 8.23 -7.02 9.32
C LEU A 62 9.24 -6.10 10.03
N THR A 63 8.72 -5.13 10.79
CA THR A 63 9.52 -4.16 11.56
C THR A 63 10.41 -4.81 12.62
N ASN A 64 10.07 -6.01 13.06
CA ASN A 64 10.86 -6.83 13.99
C ASN A 64 11.97 -7.64 13.28
N GLY A 65 12.14 -7.48 11.96
CA GLY A 65 13.15 -8.14 11.16
C GLY A 65 12.78 -9.52 10.64
N TRP A 66 11.56 -10.00 10.90
CA TRP A 66 11.10 -11.29 10.40
C TRP A 66 10.69 -11.21 8.95
N MET A 67 11.20 -12.12 8.13
CA MET A 67 10.76 -12.31 6.76
C MET A 67 9.34 -12.89 6.74
N ILE A 68 8.49 -12.36 5.90
CA ILE A 68 7.10 -12.80 5.71
C ILE A 68 7.10 -13.93 4.67
N PRO A 69 6.77 -15.19 5.00
CA PRO A 69 6.94 -16.34 4.09
C PRO A 69 5.97 -16.34 2.91
N ASP A 70 4.83 -15.68 3.03
CA ASP A 70 3.80 -15.52 2.01
C ASP A 70 4.04 -14.29 1.12
N HIS A 71 5.03 -13.45 1.44
CA HIS A 71 5.27 -12.16 0.79
C HIS A 71 4.02 -11.27 0.72
N VAL A 72 3.09 -11.39 1.68
CA VAL A 72 1.86 -10.58 1.76
C VAL A 72 1.95 -9.63 2.94
N LEU A 73 1.83 -8.33 2.67
CA LEU A 73 1.79 -7.31 3.72
C LEU A 73 0.39 -6.72 3.83
N TRP A 74 -0.15 -6.75 5.04
CA TRP A 74 -1.41 -6.12 5.41
C TRP A 74 -1.18 -4.67 5.80
N CYS A 75 -1.66 -3.75 4.96
CA CYS A 75 -1.52 -2.31 5.18
C CYS A 75 -2.87 -1.71 5.57
N PRO A 76 -2.91 -0.75 6.52
CA PRO A 76 -4.09 0.09 6.71
C PRO A 76 -4.41 0.86 5.43
N ARG A 77 -5.68 0.88 5.03
CA ARG A 77 -6.12 1.53 3.79
C ARG A 77 -5.80 3.02 3.75
N THR A 78 -5.74 3.67 4.92
CA THR A 78 -5.44 5.09 5.10
C THR A 78 -3.96 5.36 5.42
N SER A 79 -3.09 4.36 5.33
CA SER A 79 -1.67 4.53 5.62
C SER A 79 -1.00 5.41 4.56
N SER A 80 -0.13 6.32 4.98
CA SER A 80 0.76 7.05 4.07
C SER A 80 1.83 6.16 3.42
N ASN A 81 1.97 4.91 3.88
CA ASN A 81 2.91 3.94 3.35
C ASN A 81 2.36 3.11 2.19
N ILE A 82 1.12 3.35 1.73
CA ILE A 82 0.57 2.74 0.51
C ILE A 82 0.14 3.84 -0.45
N ARG A 83 0.49 3.70 -1.74
CA ARG A 83 0.08 4.64 -2.78
C ARG A 83 -0.21 3.92 -4.09
N ARG A 84 -1.01 4.54 -4.96
CA ARG A 84 -1.10 4.13 -6.37
C ARG A 84 0.26 4.35 -7.05
N PRO A 85 0.68 3.47 -7.97
CA PRO A 85 1.96 3.59 -8.66
C PRO A 85 2.03 4.95 -9.34
N LYS A 86 3.06 5.71 -9.02
CA LYS A 86 3.31 6.97 -9.75
C LYS A 86 3.63 6.55 -11.17
N LYS A 87 2.76 6.88 -12.14
CA LYS A 87 3.08 6.69 -13.57
C LYS A 87 4.47 7.27 -13.80
N ARG A 88 5.45 6.42 -14.09
CA ARG A 88 6.76 6.87 -14.53
C ARG A 88 6.51 7.63 -15.82
N ARG A 89 6.53 8.98 -15.78
CA ARG A 89 6.50 9.80 -17.01
C ARG A 89 7.69 9.29 -17.83
N ARG A 90 7.38 8.61 -18.92
CA ARG A 90 8.36 8.26 -19.95
C ARG A 90 8.91 9.53 -20.57
#